data_AF-A0A5S9MG26-F1
#
_entry.id   AF-A0A5S9MG26-F1
#
_cell.length_a   1.000
_cell.length_b   1.000
_cell.length_c   1.000
_cell.angle_alpha   90.00
_cell.angle_beta   90.00
_cell.angle_gamma   90.00
#
_symmetry.space_group_name_H-M   'P 1'
#
loop_
_entity.id
_entity.type
_entity.pdbx_description
1 polymer ?
#
loop_
_entity_poly.entity_id
_entity_poly.type
_entity_poly.pdbx_seq_one_letter_code
_entity_poly.pdbx_strand_id
1 'polypeptide(L)' 'MKMRIFNNDGSEGKNCGNGLRCVAKYVYEHQIVTDTTFQIETLSGLVEATVHAQDGHVQLVTVDMGKPRFEKRSNADAW' A
#
# COMPACT_ATOMS: atom_id res chain seq x y z
N MET A 1 -3.37 -10.81 2.29
CA MET A 1 -2.38 -10.42 3.34
C MET A 1 -2.78 -9.07 3.93
N LYS A 2 -2.33 -8.74 5.15
CA LYS A 2 -2.70 -7.50 5.85
C LYS A 2 -1.48 -6.69 6.27
N MET A 3 -1.47 -5.41 5.95
CA MET A 3 -0.46 -4.43 6.34
C MET A 3 -0.95 -3.63 7.56
N ARG A 4 -0.10 -3.52 8.58
CA ARG A 4 -0.30 -2.65 9.75
C ARG A 4 0.91 -1.73 9.89
N ILE A 5 0.67 -0.44 10.09
CA ILE A 5 1.71 0.58 10.17
C ILE A 5 1.62 1.21 11.56
N PHE A 6 2.74 1.25 12.26
CA PHE A 6 2.84 1.93 13.55
C PHE A 6 3.77 3.13 13.39
N ASN A 7 3.30 4.29 13.83
CA ASN A 7 4.10 5.50 13.93
C ASN A 7 5.12 5.35 15.06
N ASN A 8 6.11 6.25 15.10
CA ASN A 8 7.13 6.24 16.14
C ASN A 8 6.57 6.46 17.57
N ASP A 9 5.38 7.05 17.69
CA ASP A 9 4.66 7.21 18.96
C ASP A 9 3.79 6.00 19.34
N GLY A 10 3.80 4.93 18.54
CA GLY A 10 3.02 3.72 18.74
C GLY A 10 1.58 3.76 18.21
N SER A 11 1.11 4.89 17.68
CA SER A 11 -0.21 4.99 17.07
C SER A 11 -0.28 4.23 15.73
N GLU A 12 -1.43 3.62 15.41
CA GLU A 12 -1.62 2.91 14.14
C GLU A 12 -1.98 3.90 13.02
N GLY A 13 -1.15 3.94 11.97
CA GLY A 13 -1.30 4.83 10.83
C GLY A 13 -2.28 4.29 9.78
N LYS A 14 -3.11 5.16 9.22
CA LYS A 14 -4.09 4.80 8.19
C LYS A 14 -3.49 4.53 6.81
N ASN A 15 -2.54 5.35 6.37
CA ASN A 15 -1.96 5.27 5.03
C ASN A 15 -0.47 5.64 5.02
N CYS A 16 0.32 4.87 4.29
CA CYS A 16 1.59 5.30 3.74
C CYS A 16 1.77 4.65 2.36
N GLY A 17 1.55 5.40 1.29
CA GLY A 17 1.76 4.91 -0.08
C GLY A 17 3.19 4.41 -0.33
N ASN A 18 4.16 4.93 0.41
CA ASN A 18 5.56 4.48 0.35
C ASN A 18 5.74 3.09 0.98
N GLY A 19 5.12 2.85 2.15
CA GLY A 19 5.21 1.57 2.85
C GLY A 19 4.59 0.42 2.05
N LEU A 20 3.49 0.69 1.34
CA LEU A 20 2.82 -0.30 0.48
C LEU A 20 3.76 -0.90 -0.57
N ARG A 21 4.61 -0.07 -1.20
CA ARG A 21 5.59 -0.55 -2.19
C ARG A 21 6.62 -1.48 -1.57
N CYS A 22 7.11 -1.15 -0.37
CA CYS A 22 8.06 -2.00 0.34
C CYS A 22 7.44 -3.35 0.73
N VAL A 23 6.19 -3.35 1.19
CA VAL A 23 5.47 -4.58 1.53
C VAL A 23 5.26 -5.45 0.29
N ALA A 24 4.78 -4.87 -0.81
CA ALA A 24 4.57 -5.60 -2.06
C ALA A 24 5.87 -6.27 -2.56
N LYS A 25 6.99 -5.53 -2.55
CA LYS A 25 8.31 -6.07 -2.87
C LYS A 25 8.68 -7.24 -1.95
N TYR A 26 8.58 -7.03 -0.63
CA TYR A 26 8.96 -8.03 0.36
C TYR A 26 8.20 -9.35 0.18
N VAL A 27 6.88 -9.29 0.05
CA VAL A 27 6.06 -10.50 -0.02
C VAL A 27 6.25 -11.28 -1.31
N TYR A 28 6.56 -10.60 -2.42
CA TYR A 28 6.87 -11.26 -3.68
C TYR A 28 8.25 -11.91 -3.65
N GLU A 29 9.30 -11.17 -3.23
CA GLU A 29 10.67 -11.70 -3.19
C GLU A 29 10.84 -12.85 -2.17
N HIS A 30 10.00 -12.89 -1.12
CA HIS A 30 9.97 -13.98 -0.15
C HIS A 30 8.98 -15.10 -0.49
N GLN A 31 8.42 -15.09 -1.71
CA GLN A 31 7.48 -16.12 -2.21
C GLN A 31 6.24 -16.33 -1.31
N ILE A 32 5.85 -15.30 -0.55
CA ILE A 32 4.59 -15.29 0.22
C ILE A 32 3.40 -15.12 -0.72
N VAL A 33 3.63 -14.41 -1.83
CA VAL A 33 2.74 -14.34 -2.99
C VAL A 33 3.55 -14.66 -4.25
N THR A 34 2.92 -15.36 -5.19
CA THR A 34 3.55 -15.74 -6.47
C THR A 34 3.05 -14.92 -7.64
N ASP A 35 1.84 -14.37 -7.53
CA ASP A 35 1.26 -13.49 -8.54
C ASP A 35 1.98 -12.15 -8.57
N THR A 36 2.10 -11.55 -9.75
CA THR A 36 2.70 -10.22 -9.92
C THR A 36 1.72 -9.09 -9.60
N THR A 37 0.41 -9.36 -9.61
CA THR A 37 -0.65 -8.43 -9.20
C THR A 37 -1.46 -9.06 -8.07
N PHE A 38 -1.62 -8.33 -6.98
CA PHE A 38 -2.34 -8.82 -5.79
C PHE A 38 -2.89 -7.68 -4.94
N GLN A 39 -3.78 -8.02 -4.01
CA GLN A 39 -4.39 -7.08 -3.08
C GLN A 39 -3.73 -7.10 -1.69
N ILE A 40 -3.57 -5.90 -1.14
CA ILE A 40 -3.04 -5.64 0.20
C ILE A 40 -4.17 -5.05 1.05
N GLU A 41 -4.53 -5.71 2.14
CA GLU A 41 -5.47 -5.14 3.11
C GLU A 41 -4.75 -4.08 3.94
N THR A 42 -5.27 -2.85 3.93
CA THR A 42 -4.80 -1.73 4.75
C THR A 42 -5.92 -1.26 5.68
N LEU A 43 -5.60 -0.38 6.64
CA LEU A 43 -6.62 0.25 7.48
C LEU A 43 -7.61 1.11 6.68
N SER A 44 -7.24 1.58 5.48
CA SER A 44 -8.09 2.36 4.58
C SER A 44 -8.86 1.50 3.56
N GLY A 45 -8.73 0.17 3.61
CA GLY A 45 -9.36 -0.77 2.68
C GLY A 45 -8.36 -1.57 1.85
N LEU A 46 -8.88 -2.29 0.85
CA LEU A 46 -8.08 -3.09 -0.08
C LEU A 46 -7.39 -2.17 -1.10
N VAL A 47 -6.10 -2.42 -1.32
CA VAL A 47 -5.27 -1.71 -2.28
C VAL A 47 -4.64 -2.71 -3.23
N GLU A 48 -4.78 -2.50 -4.54
CA GLU A 48 -4.09 -3.33 -5.54
C GLU A 48 -2.64 -2.86 -5.72
N ALA A 49 -1.72 -3.81 -5.81
CA ALA A 49 -0.32 -3.58 -6.13
C ALA A 49 0.14 -4.53 -7.24
N THR A 50 0.94 -4.00 -8.16
CA THR A 50 1.61 -4.76 -9.22
C THR A 50 3.12 -4.62 -9.05
N VAL A 51 3.82 -5.73 -8.92
CA VAL A 51 5.28 -5.78 -8.89
C VAL A 51 5.84 -5.97 -10.29
N HIS A 52 6.90 -5.23 -10.60
CA HIS A 52 7.69 -5.37 -11.83
C HIS A 52 9.03 -5.99 -11.46
N ALA A 53 9.11 -7.31 -11.60
CA ALA A 53 10.28 -8.09 -11.24
C ALA A 53 11.11 -8.46 -12.47
N GLN A 54 12.43 -8.44 -12.30
CA GLN A 54 13.40 -8.93 -13.26
C GLN A 54 14.39 -9.83 -12.51
N ASP A 55 14.62 -11.02 -13.02
CA ASP A 55 15.53 -12.02 -12.41
C ASP A 55 15.20 -12.33 -10.93
N GLY A 56 13.91 -12.36 -10.60
CA GLY A 56 13.44 -12.62 -9.22
C GLY A 56 13.53 -11.42 -8.27
N HIS A 57 14.03 -10.27 -8.74
CA HIS A 57 14.16 -9.05 -7.95
C HIS A 57 13.17 -7.98 -8.39
N VAL A 58 12.44 -7.40 -7.44
CA VAL A 58 11.46 -6.35 -7.70
C VAL A 58 12.17 -5.00 -7.80
N GLN A 59 12.10 -4.39 -8.99
CA GLN A 59 12.70 -3.07 -9.26
C GLN A 59 11.70 -1.93 -9.07
N LEU A 60 10.42 -2.18 -9.41
CA LEU A 60 9.36 -1.19 -9.36
C LEU A 60 8.07 -1.81 -8.82
N VAL A 61 7.25 -1.00 -8.17
CA VAL A 61 5.90 -1.37 -7.73
C VAL A 61 4.93 -0.27 -8.14
N THR A 62 3.87 -0.65 -8.85
CA THR A 62 2.69 0.19 -9.11
C THR A 62 1.67 -0.06 -8.02
N VAL A 63 1.05 0.99 -7.48
CA VAL A 63 0.03 0.91 -6.44
C VAL A 63 -1.19 1.69 -6.90
N ASP A 64 -2.38 1.11 -6.80
CA ASP A 64 -3.63 1.82 -7.03
C ASP A 64 -3.88 2.82 -5.88
N MET A 65 -3.84 4.11 -6.21
CA MET A 65 -4.06 5.20 -5.27
C MET A 65 -5.55 5.60 -5.17
N GLY A 66 -6.41 4.97 -5.96
CA GLY A 66 -7.80 5.34 -6.12
C GLY A 66 -7.98 6.66 -6.88
N LYS A 67 -9.22 7.13 -6.90
CA LYS A 67 -9.58 8.38 -7.59
C LYS A 67 -9.22 9.60 -6.74
N PRO A 68 -8.53 10.60 -7.30
CA PRO A 68 -8.30 11.86 -6.60
C PRO A 68 -9.64 12.58 -6.35
N ARG A 69 -9.74 13.28 -5.21
CA ARG A 69 -10.87 14.16 -4.89
C ARG A 69 -10.40 15.61 -5.01
N PHE A 70 -11.07 16.39 -5.86
CA PHE A 70 -10.75 17.81 -6.10
C PHE A 70 -11.72 18.77 -5.42
N GLU A 71 -12.78 18.24 -4.80
CA GLU A 71 -13.75 19.04 -4.05
C GLU A 71 -13.07 19.70 -2.84
N LYS A 72 -13.37 20.98 -2.61
CA LYS A 72 -12.93 21.66 -1.39
C LYS A 72 -13.60 21.00 -0.20
N ARG A 73 -12.83 20.63 0.83
CA ARG A 73 -13.41 20.30 2.14
C ARG A 73 -14.19 21.51 2.64
N SER A 74 -15.50 21.37 2.80
CA SER A 74 -16.27 22.29 3.62
C SER A 74 -15.86 22.08 5.09
N ASN A 75 -15.87 23.15 5.88
CA ASN A 75 -15.38 23.18 7.28
C ASN A 75 -16.14 22.25 8.26
N ALA A 76 -17.03 21.37 7.80
CA ALA A 76 -17.85 20.52 8.66
C ALA A 76 -17.15 19.24 9.16
N ASP A 77 -16.04 18.83 8.52
CA ASP A 77 -15.35 17.56 8.83
C ASP A 77 -13.91 17.77 9.34
N ALA A 78 -13.67 18.84 10.09
CA ALA A 78 -12.36 19.11 10.69
C ALA A 78 -12.23 18.41 12.07
N TRP A 79 -11.54 17.26 12.06
CA TRP A 79 -10.93 16.50 13.17
C TRP A 79 -11.82 16.07 14.34
#